data_AF-A0A5N5GV15-F1
#
_entry.id   AF-A0A5N5GV15-F1
#
_cell.length_a   1.000
_cell.length_b   1.000
_cell.length_c   1.000
_cell.angle_alpha   90.00
_cell.angle_beta   90.00
_cell.angle_gamma   90.00
#
_symmetry.space_group_name_H-M   'P 1'
#
loop_
_entity.id
_entity.type
_entity.pdbx_description
1 polymer ?
#
loop_
_entity_poly.entity_id
_entity_poly.type
_entity_poly.pdbx_seq_one_letter_code
_entity_poly.pdbx_strand_id
1 'polypeptide(L)' 'MPIVFVAVQRCQCSTMQVKQRNKSNKWTCVICNQKKSVRQVFAQCPMARDLCFFVQSSNMSRRFAQQTHD' A
#
# COMPACT_ATOMS: atom_id res chain seq x y z
N MET A 1 10.54 17.00 -10.09
CA MET A 1 10.18 16.43 -8.78
C MET A 1 10.98 15.15 -8.58
N PRO A 2 11.63 14.95 -7.44
CA PRO A 2 12.33 13.70 -7.14
C PRO A 2 11.32 12.53 -7.14
N ILE A 3 11.76 11.37 -7.62
CA ILE A 3 10.95 10.15 -7.61
C ILE A 3 10.82 9.70 -6.15
N VAL A 4 9.58 9.70 -5.66
CA VAL A 4 9.25 9.23 -4.31
C VAL A 4 8.22 8.11 -4.46
N PHE A 5 8.45 7.00 -3.80
CA PHE A 5 7.50 5.91 -3.67
C PHE A 5 6.81 6.01 -2.30
N VAL A 6 5.57 5.55 -2.24
CA VAL A 6 4.74 5.56 -1.03
C VAL A 6 4.10 4.19 -0.83
N ALA A 7 3.99 3.75 0.43
CA ALA A 7 3.16 2.62 0.83
C ALA A 7 1.80 3.14 1.27
N VAL A 8 0.75 2.59 0.67
CA VAL A 8 -0.64 2.96 0.97
C VAL A 8 -1.44 1.70 1.28
N GLN A 9 -2.36 1.79 2.24
CA GLN A 9 -3.30 0.71 2.55
C GLN A 9 -4.68 1.04 1.97
N ARG A 10 -5.37 0.04 1.43
CA ARG A 10 -6.78 0.19 1.03
C ARG A 10 -7.73 -0.21 2.16
N CYS A 11 -8.77 0.56 2.45
CA CYS A 11 -9.75 0.17 3.47
C CYS A 11 -10.48 -1.16 3.17
N GLN A 12 -10.83 -1.47 1.91
CA GLN A 12 -11.67 -2.65 1.62
C GLN A 12 -10.94 -3.99 1.67
N CYS A 13 -9.77 -4.12 1.04
CA CYS A 13 -8.99 -5.36 1.11
C CYS A 13 -7.88 -5.29 2.17
N SER A 14 -7.68 -4.12 2.78
CA SER A 14 -6.63 -3.83 3.80
C SER A 14 -5.22 -4.25 3.39
N THR A 15 -5.01 -4.51 2.10
CA THR A 15 -3.73 -4.79 1.49
C THR A 15 -2.93 -3.50 1.36
N MET A 16 -1.68 -3.54 1.80
CA MET A 16 -0.71 -2.50 1.51
C MET A 16 -0.10 -2.69 0.12
N GLN A 17 0.17 -1.58 -0.57
CA GLN A 17 0.78 -1.57 -1.91
C GLN A 17 1.74 -0.41 -2.07
N VAL A 18 2.78 -0.61 -2.86
CA VAL A 18 3.74 0.42 -3.25
C VAL A 18 3.21 1.18 -4.47
N LYS A 19 3.25 2.50 -4.42
CA LYS A 19 2.89 3.38 -5.54
C LYS A 19 3.94 4.47 -5.70
N GLN A 20 4.30 4.82 -6.93
CA GLN A 20 5.06 6.04 -7.19
C GLN A 20 4.18 7.28 -6.95
N ARG A 21 4.67 8.22 -6.15
CA ARG A 21 3.99 9.49 -5.87
C ARG A 21 3.92 10.30 -7.15
N ASN A 22 2.69 10.55 -7.59
CA ASN A 22 2.36 11.44 -8.69
C ASN A 22 1.52 12.60 -8.16
N LYS A 23 1.28 13.62 -9.00
CA LYS A 23 0.46 14.79 -8.64
C LYS A 23 -1.01 14.43 -8.32
N SER A 24 -1.44 13.23 -8.71
CA SER A 24 -2.79 12.73 -8.50
C SER A 24 -2.88 11.77 -7.31
N ASN A 25 -3.70 12.11 -6.32
CA ASN A 25 -3.99 11.23 -5.20
C ASN A 25 -4.92 10.06 -5.57
N LYS A 26 -5.33 9.91 -6.83
CA LYS A 26 -6.15 8.77 -7.29
C LYS A 26 -5.29 7.52 -7.44
N TRP A 27 -5.83 6.38 -7.04
CA TRP A 27 -5.16 5.09 -7.14
C TRP A 27 -6.15 3.95 -7.37
N THR A 28 -5.68 2.92 -8.08
CA THR A 28 -6.41 1.68 -8.33
C THR A 28 -5.70 0.57 -7.58
N CYS A 29 -6.45 -0.17 -6.76
CA CYS A 29 -5.96 -1.38 -6.09
C CYS A 29 -5.81 -2.48 -7.11
N VAL A 30 -4.65 -3.13 -7.19
CA VAL A 30 -4.48 -4.24 -8.15
C VAL A 30 -5.25 -5.50 -7.77
N ILE A 31 -5.59 -5.69 -6.49
CA ILE A 31 -6.31 -6.89 -6.02
C ILE A 31 -7.82 -6.77 -6.29
N CYS A 32 -8.35 -5.58 -6.01
CA CYS A 32 -9.79 -5.34 -5.95
C CYS A 32 -10.30 -4.45 -7.10
N ASN A 33 -9.40 -4.01 -7.98
CA ASN A 33 -9.61 -3.24 -9.20
C ASN A 33 -10.47 -1.96 -9.10
N GLN A 34 -10.93 -1.55 -7.91
CA GLN A 34 -11.66 -0.28 -7.78
C GLN A 34 -10.70 0.91 -7.83
N LYS A 35 -11.21 2.11 -8.17
CA LYS A 35 -10.50 3.39 -8.05
C LYS A 35 -10.87 4.08 -6.73
N LYS A 36 -9.89 4.59 -5.99
CA LYS A 36 -10.10 5.39 -4.76
C LYS A 36 -9.02 6.47 -4.65
N SER A 37 -9.23 7.43 -3.76
CA SER A 37 -8.17 8.36 -3.37
C SER A 37 -7.30 7.75 -2.28
N VAL A 38 -5.99 8.04 -2.30
CA VAL A 38 -5.08 7.76 -1.19
C VAL A 38 -5.53 8.58 0.00
N ARG A 39 -5.90 7.90 1.10
CA ARG A 39 -6.30 8.55 2.36
C ARG A 39 -5.13 8.68 3.32
N GLN A 40 -4.27 7.67 3.38
CA GLN A 40 -3.15 7.59 4.31
C GLN A 40 -1.94 6.96 3.62
N VAL A 41 -0.78 7.57 3.86
CA VAL A 41 0.53 7.06 3.47
C VAL A 41 1.21 6.56 4.73
N PHE A 42 1.66 5.31 4.72
CA PHE A 42 2.27 4.65 5.89
C PHE A 42 3.79 4.74 5.88
N ALA A 43 4.38 4.71 4.69
CA ALA A 43 5.81 4.88 4.49
C ALA A 43 6.08 5.58 3.16
N GLN A 44 7.21 6.27 3.05
CA GLN A 44 7.66 6.88 1.80
C GLN A 44 9.18 6.80 1.68
N CYS A 45 9.69 6.42 0.51
CA CYS A 45 11.12 6.26 0.26
C CYS A 45 11.45 6.62 -1.20
N PRO A 46 12.67 7.08 -1.52
CA PRO A 46 13.12 7.28 -2.90
C PRO A 46 13.28 5.95 -3.67
N MET A 47 13.52 4.85 -2.96
CA MET A 47 13.71 3.52 -3.54
C MET A 47 12.47 2.64 -3.30
N ALA A 48 11.94 2.06 -4.38
CA ALA A 48 10.80 1.14 -4.30
C ALA A 48 11.12 -0.15 -3.52
N ARG A 49 12.38 -0.62 -3.57
CA ARG A 49 12.81 -1.88 -2.95
C ARG A 49 12.54 -1.91 -1.44
N ASP A 50 12.83 -0.80 -0.75
CA ASP A 50 12.74 -0.74 0.71
C ASP A 50 11.25 -0.74 1.14
N LEU A 51 10.41 -0.10 0.33
CA LEU A 51 8.96 -0.14 0.47
C LEU A 51 8.35 -1.51 0.18
N CYS A 52 8.93 -2.29 -0.73
CA CYS A 52 8.46 -3.66 -1.01
C CYS A 52 8.58 -4.55 0.23
N PHE A 53 9.70 -4.49 0.96
CA PHE A 53 9.87 -5.24 2.21
C PHE A 53 8.85 -4.83 3.27
N PHE A 54 8.64 -3.51 3.45
CA PHE A 54 7.62 -2.98 4.36
C PHE A 54 6.21 -3.49 4.01
N VAL A 55 5.84 -3.43 2.73
CA VAL A 55 4.54 -3.89 2.25
C VAL A 55 4.36 -5.40 2.41
N GLN A 56 5.39 -6.19 2.09
CA GLN A 56 5.36 -7.65 2.25
C GLN A 56 5.20 -8.04 3.72
N SER A 57 6.01 -7.46 4.61
CA SER A 57 5.93 -7.70 6.05
C SER A 57 4.55 -7.33 6.60
N SER A 58 4.03 -6.16 6.23
CA SER A 58 2.71 -5.69 6.66
C SER A 58 1.57 -6.59 6.16
N ASN A 59 1.63 -7.04 4.90
CA ASN A 59 0.63 -7.94 4.33
C ASN A 59 0.71 -9.35 4.94
N MET A 60 1.91 -9.86 5.23
CA MET A 60 2.11 -11.13 5.93
C MET A 60 1.54 -11.08 7.34
N SER A 61 1.89 -10.06 8.13
CA SER A 61 1.36 -9.85 9.48
C SER A 61 -0.17 -9.79 9.48
N ARG A 62 -0.77 -9.16 8.46
CA ARG A 62 -2.22 -9.10 8.30
C ARG A 62 -2.86 -10.46 8.05
N ARG A 63 -2.23 -11.35 7.27
CA ARG A 63 -2.78 -12.70 7.02
C ARG A 63 -2.98 -13.45 8.34
N PHE A 64 -2.01 -13.36 9.25
CA PHE A 64 -2.11 -13.95 10.58
C PHE A 64 -3.23 -13.32 11.43
N ALA A 65 -3.34 -11.98 11.41
CA ALA A 65 -4.41 -11.29 12.13
C ALA A 65 -5.82 -11.62 11.61
N GLN A 66 -5.98 -11.90 10.31
CA GLN A 66 -7.27 -12.27 9.72
C GLN A 66 -7.63 -13.76 9.91
N GLN A 67 -6.67 -14.61 10.30
CA GLN A 67 -6.90 -16.04 10.59
C GLN A 67 -7.30 -16.31 12.05
N THR A 68 -7.33 -15.30 12.93
CA THR A 68 -7.71 -15.44 14.35
C THR A 68 -9.18 -15.05 14.58
N HIS A 69 -10.06 -15.36 13.61
CA HIS A 69 -11.51 -15.25 13.72
C HIS A 69 -12.10 -16.44 12.96
N ASP A 70 -11.93 -17.63 13.52
CA ASP A 70 -12.80 -18.78 13.30
C ASP A 70 -12.94 -19.50 14.66
#